data_AF-A0A962AT32-F1
#
_entry.id   AF-A0A962AT32-F1
#
_cell.length_a   1.000
_cell.length_b   1.000
_cell.length_c   1.000
_cell.angle_alpha   90.00
_cell.angle_beta   90.00
_cell.angle_gamma   90.00
#
_symmetry.space_group_name_H-M   'P 1'
#
loop_
_entity.id
_entity.type
_entity.pdbx_description
1 polymer ?
#
loop_
_entity_poly.entity_id
_entity_poly.type
_entity_poly.pdbx_seq_one_letter_code
_entity_poly.pdbx_strand_id
1 'polypeptide(L)' 'AMLAHMADNADVWTGWAYWAAGAWWPKDYPLSIEPKDGEDRPQMKVLAKWIGRAALPNACPRARPQKKKK' A
#
# COMPACT_ATOMS: atom_id res chain seq x y z
N ALA A 1 -1.84 -6.43 11.72
CA ALA A 1 -2.76 -5.76 12.67
C ALA A 1 -3.23 -4.40 12.13
N MET A 2 -2.39 -3.37 11.98
CA MET A 2 -2.85 -2.03 11.55
C MET A 2 -3.35 -1.94 10.08
N LEU A 3 -2.56 -2.38 9.10
CA LEU A 3 -2.96 -2.32 7.68
C LEU A 3 -4.24 -3.12 7.40
N ALA A 4 -4.43 -4.24 8.11
CA ALA A 4 -5.65 -5.02 8.06
C ALA A 4 -6.85 -4.25 8.61
N HIS A 5 -6.70 -3.59 9.76
CA HIS A 5 -7.78 -2.77 10.33
C HIS A 5 -8.20 -1.62 9.39
N MET A 6 -7.26 -0.91 8.77
CA MET A 6 -7.61 0.12 7.78
C MET A 6 -8.26 -0.47 6.53
N ALA A 7 -7.86 -1.67 6.11
CA ALA A 7 -8.50 -2.38 5.00
C ALA A 7 -9.94 -2.82 5.33
N ASP A 8 -10.20 -3.23 6.57
CA ASP A 8 -11.51 -3.65 7.05
C ASP A 8 -12.48 -2.47 7.24
N ASN A 9 -11.95 -1.26 7.41
CA ASN A 9 -12.70 0.00 7.60
C ASN A 9 -12.47 0.97 6.43
N ALA A 10 -12.39 0.42 5.21
CA ALA A 10 -12.15 1.19 3.99
C ALA A 10 -13.36 2.03 3.53
N ASP A 11 -14.47 1.98 4.26
CA ASP A 11 -15.60 2.90 4.16
C ASP A 11 -15.27 4.31 4.69
N VAL A 12 -14.36 4.41 5.67
CA VAL A 12 -13.89 5.70 6.23
C VAL A 12 -12.40 5.96 5.96
N TRP A 13 -11.58 4.94 5.73
CA TRP A 13 -10.16 5.08 5.41
C TRP A 13 -9.91 5.02 3.90
N THR A 14 -9.57 6.16 3.30
CA THR A 14 -9.24 6.24 1.86
C THR A 14 -7.93 5.53 1.49
N GLY A 15 -6.99 5.43 2.42
CA GLY A 15 -5.70 4.78 2.18
C GLY A 15 -4.63 5.19 3.20
N TRP A 16 -3.38 4.86 2.87
CA TRP A 16 -2.21 5.15 3.68
C TRP A 16 -1.00 5.38 2.78
N ALA A 17 0.00 6.11 3.29
CA ALA A 17 1.30 6.27 2.66
C ALA A 17 2.38 5.99 3.70
N TYR A 18 3.33 5.14 3.37
CA TYR A 18 4.41 4.77 4.29
C TYR A 18 5.48 5.87 4.33
N TRP A 19 5.95 6.19 5.53
CA TRP A 19 7.09 7.08 5.76
C TRP A 19 8.34 6.25 6.08
N ALA A 20 9.40 6.25 5.27
CA ALA A 20 9.54 6.96 3.99
C ALA A 20 10.39 6.15 3.01
N ALA A 21 10.31 6.55 1.75
CA ALA A 21 11.30 6.21 0.73
C ALA A 21 12.14 7.47 0.40
N GLY A 22 13.09 7.36 -0.51
CA GLY A 22 13.87 8.48 -1.02
C GLY A 22 15.38 8.24 -1.00
N ALA A 23 16.04 8.57 -2.11
CA ALA A 23 17.48 8.38 -2.31
C ALA A 23 18.38 9.19 -1.36
N TRP A 24 17.84 10.21 -0.68
CA TRP A 24 18.62 11.12 0.18
C TRP A 24 18.57 10.76 1.67
N TRP A 25 17.86 9.71 2.05
CA TRP A 25 17.93 9.22 3.43
C TRP A 25 19.30 8.58 3.72
N PRO A 26 19.82 8.70 4.96
CA PRO A 26 20.98 7.92 5.39
C PRO A 26 20.78 6.42 5.15
N LYS A 27 21.84 5.71 4.73
CA LYS A 27 21.76 4.29 4.36
C LYS A 27 21.29 3.38 5.49
N ASP A 28 21.55 3.81 6.73
CA ASP A 28 21.25 3.17 8.01
C ASP A 28 19.92 3.64 8.62
N TYR A 29 19.16 4.54 7.96
CA TYR A 29 17.87 4.96 8.45
C TYR A 29 16.90 3.76 8.54
N PRO A 30 16.42 3.39 9.73
CA PRO A 30 15.75 2.11 9.96
C PRO A 30 14.35 2.03 9.33
N LEU A 31 13.73 3.16 9.02
CA LEU A 31 12.40 3.25 8.41
C LEU A 31 12.46 3.57 6.91
N SER A 32 13.65 3.61 6.30
CA SER A 32 13.73 3.77 4.84
C SER A 32 13.27 2.48 4.15
N ILE A 33 12.34 2.62 3.21
CA ILE A 33 11.99 1.56 2.24
C ILE A 33 12.62 1.78 0.86
N GLU A 34 13.49 2.78 0.73
CA GLU A 34 14.26 2.98 -0.50
C GLU A 34 15.10 1.72 -0.80
N PRO A 35 15.03 1.17 -2.03
CA PRO A 35 15.86 0.05 -2.41
C PRO A 35 17.34 0.35 -2.18
N LYS A 36 18.04 -0.60 -1.60
CA LYS A 36 19.48 -0.48 -1.35
C LYS A 36 20.19 -1.48 -2.26
N ASP A 37 21.08 -0.98 -3.11
CA ASP A 37 21.86 -1.79 -4.03
C ASP A 37 20.98 -2.69 -4.95
N GLY A 38 19.78 -2.19 -5.29
CA GLY A 38 18.79 -2.91 -6.12
C GLY A 38 17.89 -3.88 -5.34
N GLU A 39 18.07 -4.02 -4.02
CA GLU A 39 17.26 -4.90 -3.19
C GLU A 39 16.24 -4.14 -2.34
N ASP A 40 15.04 -4.73 -2.25
CA ASP A 40 13.96 -4.25 -1.38
C ASP A 40 14.33 -4.34 0.10
N ARG A 41 13.95 -3.30 0.85
CA ARG A 41 14.09 -3.31 2.30
C ARG A 41 13.10 -4.29 2.95
N PRO A 42 13.40 -4.88 4.12
CA PRO A 42 12.57 -5.92 4.73
C PRO A 42 11.09 -5.54 4.92
N GLN A 43 10.80 -4.26 5.19
CA GLN A 43 9.44 -3.75 5.37
C GLN A 43 8.60 -3.87 4.10
N MET A 44 9.23 -3.78 2.91
CA MET A 44 8.53 -3.94 1.63
C MET A 44 7.91 -5.32 1.47
N LYS A 45 8.47 -6.37 2.10
CA LYS A 45 7.85 -7.72 2.09
C LYS A 45 6.47 -7.75 2.75
N VAL A 46 6.25 -6.88 3.74
CA VAL A 46 4.94 -6.74 4.40
C VAL A 46 4.05 -5.81 3.59
N LEU A 47 4.57 -4.64 3.18
CA LEU A 47 3.80 -3.65 2.42
C LEU A 47 3.30 -4.21 1.09
N ALA A 48 4.11 -5.01 0.38
CA ALA A 48 3.79 -5.68 -0.89
C ALA A 48 2.47 -6.47 -0.85
N LYS A 49 2.09 -7.01 0.32
CA LYS A 49 0.83 -7.76 0.50
C LYS A 49 -0.41 -6.87 0.40
N TRP A 50 -0.24 -5.55 0.57
CA TRP A 50 -1.31 -4.55 0.65
C TRP A 50 -1.29 -3.56 -0.51
N ILE A 51 -0.23 -3.52 -1.33
CA ILE A 51 -0.11 -2.68 -2.53
C ILE A 51 -0.42 -3.51 -3.78
N GLY A 52 -1.69 -3.54 -4.18
CA GLY A 52 -2.14 -4.26 -5.37
C GLY A 52 -3.61 -4.01 -5.70
N ARG A 53 -4.04 -4.47 -6.88
CA ARG A 53 -5.44 -4.39 -7.34
C ARG A 53 -6.40 -5.35 -6.61
N ALA A 54 -5.88 -6.15 -5.68
CA ALA A 54 -6.71 -7.01 -4.86
C ALA A 54 -7.69 -6.12 -4.08
N ALA A 55 -8.98 -6.35 -4.30
CA ALA A 55 -10.01 -5.70 -3.52
C ALA A 55 -9.69 -5.92 -2.05
N LEU A 56 -9.55 -4.84 -1.27
CA LEU A 56 -9.55 -4.98 0.18
C LEU A 56 -10.85 -5.72 0.52
N PRO A 57 -10.80 -6.78 1.33
CA PRO A 57 -11.91 -7.72 1.48
C PRO A 57 -13.24 -7.05 1.89
N ASN A 58 -13.16 -5.86 2.52
CA ASN A 58 -14.29 -5.06 2.96
C ASN A 58 -14.34 -3.66 2.33
N ALA A 59 -13.51 -3.34 1.33
CA ALA A 59 -13.62 -2.06 0.65
C ALA A 59 -14.95 -1.96 -0.10
N CYS A 60 -15.58 -0.78 0.03
CA CYS A 60 -16.79 -0.45 -0.71
C CYS A 60 -16.60 -0.81 -2.19
N PRO A 61 -17.47 -1.66 -2.77
CA PRO A 61 -17.28 -2.11 -4.14
C PRO A 61 -17.24 -0.89 -5.06
N ARG A 62 -16.08 -0.67 -5.69
CA ARG A 62 -15.94 0.39 -6.70
C ARG A 62 -17.06 0.21 -7.71
N ALA A 63 -17.81 1.29 -7.99
CA ALA A 63 -18.88 1.27 -8.98
C ALA A 63 -18.33 0.64 -10.27
N ARG A 64 -18.95 -0.46 -10.70
CA ARG A 64 -18.54 -1.19 -11.90
C ARG A 64 -18.67 -0.22 -13.08
N PRO A 65 -17.64 -0.06 -13.93
CA PRO A 65 -17.76 0.81 -15.09
C PRO A 65 -18.94 0.32 -15.94
N GLN A 66 -19.96 1.17 -16.10
CA GLN A 66 -21.12 0.83 -16.92
C GLN A 66 -20.64 0.66 -18.37
N LYS A 67 -20.79 -0.55 -18.91
CA LYS A 67 -20.64 -0.76 -20.35
C LYS A 67 -21.71 0.09 -21.04
N LYS A 68 -21.31 1.16 -21.72
CA LYS A 68 -22.20 1.89 -22.63
C LYS A 68 -22.71 0.89 -23.67
N LYS A 69 -24.01 0.55 -23.61
CA LYS A 69 -24.68 -0.17 -24.69
C LYS A 69 -24.70 0.77 -25.90
N LYS A 70 -24.17 0.31 -27.03
CA LYS A 70 -24.40 0.91 -28.34
C LYS A 70 -25.83 0.62 -28.78
#